data_AF-A0A8B7TN71-F1
#
_entry.id   AF-A0A8B7TN71-F1
#
_cell.length_a   1.000
_cell.length_b   1.000
_cell.length_c   1.000
_cell.angle_alpha   90.00
_cell.angle_beta   90.00
_cell.angle_gamma   90.00
#
_symmetry.space_group_name_H-M   'P 1'
#
loop_
_entity.id
_entity.type
_entity.pdbx_description
1 polymer ?
#
loop_
_entity_poly.entity_id
_entity_poly.type
_entity_poly.pdbx_seq_one_letter_code
_entity_poly.pdbx_strand_id
1 'polypeptide(L)'
;MQDETLGVASVPSQWRGIQGIRGETKSCQTASIATAEASVQARKCADAQVQTEAPVPVATLPVSRHDSPRLAAFLRRVEATVIRELNKNWQSHAFDGFEVNWTEPQETVSCLHTLGYPPAQGQGLHVTSISWNAAGSVLACAYGR
;
A
#
# COMPACT_ATOMS: atom_id res chain seq x y z
N MET A 1 10.18 70.83 -66.31
CA MET A 1 9.68 69.47 -66.01
C MET A 1 8.26 69.61 -65.50
N GLN A 2 7.29 69.19 -66.30
CA GLN A 2 5.86 69.11 -65.98
C GLN A 2 5.28 67.92 -66.76
N ASP A 3 4.35 67.25 -66.10
CA ASP A 3 3.83 65.89 -66.29
C ASP A 3 2.71 65.83 -67.36
N GLU A 4 2.61 64.72 -68.10
CA GLU A 4 1.41 64.38 -68.88
C GLU A 4 1.09 62.88 -68.76
N THR A 5 0.00 62.59 -68.05
CA THR A 5 -0.62 61.29 -67.84
C THR A 5 -1.86 61.11 -68.71
N LEU A 6 -1.97 60.05 -69.52
CA LEU A 6 -3.24 59.54 -70.08
C LEU A 6 -3.06 58.05 -70.43
N GLY A 7 -3.93 57.08 -70.12
CA GLY A 7 -5.22 57.02 -69.43
C GLY A 7 -5.62 55.53 -69.29
N VAL A 8 -6.30 55.15 -68.20
CA VAL A 8 -6.70 53.76 -67.88
C VAL A 8 -8.07 53.42 -68.48
N ALA A 9 -8.18 52.28 -69.16
CA ALA A 9 -9.45 51.77 -69.71
C ALA A 9 -10.23 50.96 -68.65
N SER A 10 -11.53 51.21 -68.53
CA SER A 10 -12.46 50.56 -67.60
C SER A 10 -13.49 49.69 -68.34
N VAL A 11 -13.67 48.43 -67.91
CA VAL A 11 -14.67 47.50 -68.44
C VAL A 11 -15.84 47.38 -67.45
N PRO A 12 -17.09 47.72 -67.83
CA PRO A 12 -18.23 47.71 -66.90
C PRO A 12 -18.74 46.30 -66.59
N SER A 13 -19.10 46.03 -65.33
CA SER A 13 -19.60 44.74 -64.85
C SER A 13 -21.06 44.51 -65.25
N GLN A 14 -21.35 43.39 -65.92
CA GLN A 14 -22.74 42.99 -66.26
C GLN A 14 -23.51 42.31 -65.11
N TRP A 15 -22.88 42.15 -63.95
CA TRP A 15 -23.50 41.51 -62.77
C TRP A 15 -24.69 42.29 -62.18
N ARG A 16 -24.92 43.53 -62.62
CA ARG A 16 -26.09 44.34 -62.26
C ARG A 16 -26.82 44.88 -63.49
N GLY A 17 -26.93 44.08 -64.55
CA GLY A 17 -27.82 44.38 -65.67
C GLY A 17 -29.13 43.61 -65.50
N ILE A 18 -30.25 44.32 -65.35
CA ILE A 18 -31.63 43.80 -65.30
C ILE A 18 -32.09 43.38 -63.88
N GLN A 19 -32.34 44.38 -63.03
CA GLN A 19 -33.29 44.24 -61.91
C GLN A 19 -34.69 44.55 -62.43
N GLY A 20 -35.47 43.51 -62.74
CA GLY A 20 -36.90 43.65 -63.05
C GLY A 20 -37.39 42.56 -63.99
N ILE A 21 -38.52 41.95 -63.61
CA ILE A 21 -39.33 40.94 -64.32
C ILE A 21 -39.11 39.49 -63.82
N ARG A 22 -39.83 39.17 -62.73
CA ARG A 22 -40.11 37.84 -62.13
C ARG A 22 -39.23 37.44 -60.93
N GLY A 23 -39.70 37.76 -59.72
CA GLY A 23 -39.20 37.15 -58.49
C GLY A 23 -39.82 35.76 -58.31
N GLU A 24 -39.02 34.70 -58.29
CA GLU A 24 -39.48 33.35 -57.95
C GLU A 24 -39.23 33.08 -56.47
N THR A 25 -40.29 32.92 -55.69
CA THR A 25 -40.18 32.50 -54.29
C THR A 25 -39.90 31.00 -54.24
N LYS A 26 -38.63 30.63 -54.17
CA LYS A 26 -38.22 29.23 -54.00
C LYS A 26 -37.83 29.00 -52.55
N SER A 27 -38.48 28.02 -51.94
CA SER A 27 -38.04 27.44 -50.67
C SER A 27 -37.65 26.00 -50.93
N CYS A 28 -36.50 25.61 -50.41
CA CYS A 28 -36.04 24.23 -50.44
C CYS A 28 -35.71 23.84 -49.01
N GLN A 29 -36.23 22.70 -48.56
CA GLN A 29 -35.92 22.15 -47.25
C GLN A 29 -35.48 20.70 -47.42
N THR A 30 -34.43 20.31 -46.72
CA THR A 30 -33.92 18.93 -46.71
C THR A 30 -34.65 18.09 -45.66
N ALA A 31 -34.75 16.78 -45.91
CA ALA A 31 -35.38 15.85 -45.01
C ALA A 31 -34.61 15.74 -43.68
N SER A 32 -35.32 15.48 -42.59
CA SER A 32 -34.73 15.33 -41.27
C SER A 32 -33.92 14.04 -41.15
N ILE A 33 -32.84 14.07 -40.36
CA ILE A 33 -31.98 12.91 -40.11
C ILE A 33 -32.37 12.26 -38.78
N ALA A 34 -32.40 10.93 -38.76
CA ALA A 34 -32.58 10.15 -37.54
C ALA A 34 -31.22 9.74 -36.95
N THR A 35 -31.13 9.75 -35.63
CA THR A 35 -29.98 9.23 -34.89
C THR A 35 -30.44 8.19 -33.88
N ALA A 36 -29.55 7.27 -33.53
CA ALA A 36 -29.81 6.25 -32.53
C ALA A 36 -28.64 6.21 -31.55
N GLU A 37 -28.96 6.01 -30.27
CA GLU A 37 -27.94 5.91 -29.22
C GLU A 37 -27.36 4.50 -29.18
N ALA A 38 -26.04 4.43 -29.02
CA ALA A 38 -25.32 3.20 -28.78
C ALA A 38 -24.37 3.41 -27.60
N SER A 39 -24.20 2.39 -26.77
CA SER A 39 -23.24 2.40 -25.66
C SER A 39 -22.46 1.10 -25.61
N VAL A 40 -21.26 1.19 -25.04
CA VAL A 40 -20.37 0.06 -24.75
C VAL A 40 -19.86 0.23 -23.33
N GLN A 41 -19.64 -0.87 -22.63
CA GLN A 41 -19.08 -0.84 -21.28
C GLN A 41 -17.74 -1.57 -21.23
N ALA A 42 -16.82 -1.00 -20.46
CA ALA A 42 -15.57 -1.64 -20.09
C ALA A 42 -15.72 -2.40 -18.77
N ARG A 43 -14.77 -3.31 -18.49
CA ARG A 43 -14.76 -4.08 -17.25
C ARG A 43 -14.65 -3.15 -16.04
N LYS A 44 -15.59 -3.27 -15.11
CA LYS A 44 -15.56 -2.59 -13.81
C LYS A 44 -14.99 -3.54 -12.76
N CYS A 45 -13.91 -3.14 -12.10
CA CYS A 45 -13.35 -3.84 -10.95
C CYS A 45 -13.66 -3.06 -9.67
N ALA A 46 -13.80 -3.77 -8.57
CA ALA A 46 -13.95 -3.21 -7.24
C ALA A 46 -13.03 -3.99 -6.30
N ASP A 47 -12.49 -3.28 -5.31
CA ASP A 47 -11.59 -3.86 -4.34
C ASP A 47 -12.37 -4.66 -3.29
N ALA A 48 -11.72 -5.70 -2.76
CA ALA A 48 -12.22 -6.50 -1.65
C ALA A 48 -11.08 -6.71 -0.64
N GLN A 49 -11.41 -6.66 0.64
CA GLN A 49 -10.48 -6.90 1.73
C GLN A 49 -11.03 -8.00 2.63
N VAL A 50 -10.17 -8.94 3.02
CA VAL A 50 -10.49 -10.04 3.94
C VAL A 50 -9.36 -10.11 4.97
N GLN A 51 -9.72 -10.29 6.23
CA GLN A 51 -8.77 -10.52 7.33
C GLN A 51 -9.00 -11.92 7.88
N THR A 52 -7.93 -12.72 7.93
CA THR A 52 -7.98 -14.06 8.53
C THR A 52 -7.92 -13.95 10.05
N GLU A 53 -8.88 -14.56 10.73
CA GLU A 53 -8.85 -14.68 12.19
C GLU A 53 -7.74 -15.66 12.62
N ALA A 54 -6.99 -15.30 13.67
CA ALA A 54 -6.04 -16.22 14.26
C ALA A 54 -6.80 -17.41 14.86
N PRO A 55 -6.41 -18.67 14.59
CA PRO A 55 -7.02 -19.83 15.22
C PRO A 55 -6.95 -19.68 16.74
N VAL A 56 -8.09 -19.78 17.43
CA VAL A 56 -8.10 -19.80 18.88
C VAL A 56 -7.33 -21.04 19.33
N PRO A 57 -6.26 -20.90 20.15
CA PRO A 57 -5.57 -22.05 20.69
C PRO A 57 -6.58 -22.92 21.43
N VAL A 58 -6.69 -24.19 21.03
CA VAL A 58 -7.52 -25.16 21.73
C VAL A 58 -7.10 -25.13 23.21
N ALA A 59 -8.06 -24.85 24.10
CA ALA A 59 -7.82 -24.82 25.54
C ALA A 59 -7.14 -26.13 25.98
N THR A 60 -6.33 -26.05 27.05
CA THR A 60 -5.65 -27.18 27.70
C THR A 60 -6.39 -28.49 27.49
N LEU A 61 -5.69 -29.47 26.87
CA LEU A 61 -6.24 -30.75 26.46
C LEU A 61 -7.22 -31.27 27.53
N PRO A 62 -8.52 -31.41 27.21
CA PRO A 62 -9.45 -32.02 28.15
C PRO A 62 -8.92 -33.41 28.46
N VAL A 63 -8.89 -33.79 29.75
CA VAL A 63 -8.47 -35.14 30.16
C VAL A 63 -9.28 -36.15 29.35
N SER A 64 -8.61 -36.80 28.40
CA SER A 64 -9.26 -37.73 27.49
C SER A 64 -9.72 -38.93 28.31
N ARG A 65 -11.04 -39.05 28.51
CA ARG A 65 -11.65 -40.17 29.25
C ARG A 65 -11.63 -41.50 28.48
N HIS A 66 -11.11 -41.49 27.25
CA HIS A 66 -11.11 -42.65 26.38
C HIS A 66 -9.82 -43.46 26.56
N ASP A 67 -9.99 -44.74 26.89
CA ASP A 67 -8.95 -45.78 26.88
C ASP A 67 -7.82 -45.65 27.93
N SER A 68 -8.19 -45.30 29.17
CA SER A 68 -7.33 -45.36 30.37
C SER A 68 -6.46 -46.64 30.49
N PRO A 69 -6.97 -47.87 30.27
CA PRO A 69 -6.14 -49.08 30.41
C PRO A 69 -5.07 -49.19 29.31
N ARG A 70 -5.38 -48.79 28.08
CA ARG A 70 -4.43 -48.80 26.96
C ARG A 70 -3.34 -47.74 27.15
N LEU A 71 -3.73 -46.56 27.64
CA LEU A 71 -2.79 -45.51 28.02
C LEU A 71 -1.89 -45.98 29.18
N ALA A 72 -2.46 -46.59 30.22
CA ALA A 72 -1.68 -47.12 31.34
C ALA A 72 -0.69 -48.21 30.88
N ALA A 73 -1.11 -49.11 29.98
CA ALA A 73 -0.22 -50.12 29.41
C ALA A 73 0.93 -49.50 28.59
N PHE A 74 0.64 -48.45 27.82
CA PHE A 74 1.66 -47.68 27.11
C PHE A 74 2.64 -47.02 28.10
N LEU A 75 2.13 -46.31 29.10
CA LEU A 75 2.94 -45.62 30.10
C LEU A 75 3.87 -46.59 30.83
N ARG A 76 3.36 -47.71 31.35
CA ARG A 76 4.19 -48.74 32.01
C ARG A 76 5.27 -49.31 31.10
N ARG A 77 4.97 -49.48 29.80
CA ARG A 77 5.94 -50.01 28.83
C ARG A 77 7.07 -49.02 28.56
N VAL A 78 6.79 -47.73 28.51
CA VAL A 78 7.80 -46.70 28.18
C VAL A 78 8.53 -46.17 29.41
N GLU A 79 7.89 -46.18 30.57
CA GLU A 79 8.37 -45.58 31.83
C GLU A 79 9.78 -46.05 32.20
N ALA A 80 10.03 -47.36 32.25
CA ALA A 80 11.33 -47.90 32.64
C ALA A 80 12.45 -47.45 31.70
N THR A 81 12.19 -47.42 30.39
CA THR A 81 13.16 -47.00 29.38
C THR A 81 13.42 -45.50 29.49
N VAL A 82 12.37 -44.68 29.58
CA VAL A 82 12.48 -43.22 29.68
C VAL A 82 13.21 -42.83 30.97
N ILE A 83 12.85 -43.40 32.12
CA ILE A 83 13.53 -43.14 33.40
C ILE A 83 15.03 -43.49 33.29
N ARG A 84 15.35 -44.66 32.73
CA ARG A 84 16.74 -45.09 32.59
C ARG A 84 17.56 -44.14 31.71
N GLU A 85 17.04 -43.78 30.54
CA GLU A 85 17.79 -42.91 29.61
C GLU A 85 17.85 -41.46 30.10
N LEU A 86 16.80 -40.95 30.77
CA LEU A 86 16.83 -39.62 31.40
C LEU A 86 17.84 -39.56 32.55
N ASN A 87 17.91 -40.59 33.41
CA ASN A 87 18.90 -40.62 34.50
C ASN A 87 20.33 -40.69 33.97
N LYS A 88 20.58 -41.46 32.90
CA LYS A 88 21.88 -41.49 32.23
C LYS A 88 22.24 -40.13 31.61
N ASN A 89 21.28 -39.47 30.96
CA ASN A 89 21.49 -38.17 30.34
C ASN A 89 21.76 -37.09 31.40
N TRP A 90 21.00 -37.09 32.50
CA TRP A 90 21.20 -36.16 33.62
C TRP A 90 22.60 -36.24 34.23
N GLN A 91 23.19 -37.45 34.29
CA GLN A 91 24.56 -37.66 34.79
C GLN A 91 25.62 -37.49 33.70
N SER A 92 25.22 -37.16 32.47
CA SER A 92 26.12 -37.01 31.34
C SER A 92 26.70 -35.61 31.30
N HIS A 93 27.96 -35.54 30.90
CA HIS A 93 28.70 -34.31 30.59
C HIS A 93 28.83 -34.08 29.08
N ALA A 94 27.97 -34.71 28.27
CA ALA A 94 28.10 -34.73 26.80
C ALA A 94 27.99 -33.34 26.14
N PHE A 95 27.45 -32.34 26.85
CA PHE A 95 27.26 -30.98 26.37
C PHE A 95 28.01 -29.93 27.20
N ASP A 96 28.96 -30.37 28.03
CA ASP A 96 29.79 -29.45 28.79
C ASP A 96 30.64 -28.61 27.83
N GLY A 97 30.63 -27.28 28.03
CA GLY A 97 31.35 -26.35 27.16
C GLY A 97 30.62 -26.03 25.84
N PHE A 98 29.34 -26.38 25.71
CA PHE A 98 28.52 -25.93 24.58
C PHE A 98 28.23 -24.42 24.68
N GLU A 99 29.03 -23.64 23.98
CA GLU A 99 28.81 -22.19 23.81
C GLU A 99 28.36 -21.90 22.38
N VAL A 100 27.10 -21.50 22.22
CA VAL A 100 26.57 -21.04 20.93
C VAL A 100 26.19 -19.58 21.02
N ASN A 101 26.97 -18.77 20.33
CA ASN A 101 26.64 -17.38 20.04
C ASN A 101 25.77 -17.36 18.79
N TRP A 102 24.44 -17.40 18.98
CA TRP A 102 23.45 -17.27 17.89
C TRP A 102 23.49 -15.92 17.19
N THR A 103 24.17 -14.96 17.82
CA THR A 103 24.38 -13.60 17.34
C THR A 103 25.86 -13.32 17.31
N GLU A 104 26.30 -12.57 16.31
CA GLU A 104 27.68 -12.11 16.21
C GLU A 104 28.04 -11.26 17.46
N PRO A 105 29.22 -11.45 18.07
CA PRO A 105 29.66 -10.63 19.20
C PRO A 105 29.62 -9.15 18.82
N GLN A 106 28.78 -8.38 19.52
CA GLN A 106 28.59 -6.97 19.21
C GLN A 106 29.74 -6.16 19.82
N GLU A 107 30.81 -5.93 19.07
CA GLU A 107 32.07 -5.40 19.63
C GLU A 107 32.06 -3.89 19.93
N THR A 108 31.09 -3.09 19.47
CA THR A 108 31.09 -1.65 19.76
C THR A 108 29.70 -1.05 19.84
N VAL A 109 29.47 -0.23 20.88
CA VAL A 109 28.34 0.69 20.91
C VAL A 109 28.59 1.75 19.84
N SER A 110 27.82 1.71 18.77
CA SER A 110 27.88 2.70 17.68
C SER A 110 26.66 3.62 17.71
N CYS A 111 26.91 4.93 17.59
CA CYS A 111 25.84 5.91 17.45
C CYS A 111 25.32 5.88 16.00
N LEU A 112 24.20 5.19 15.76
CA LEU A 112 23.60 5.09 14.42
C LEU A 112 22.88 6.38 14.00
N HIS A 113 22.15 6.98 14.93
CA HIS A 113 21.32 8.16 14.68
C HIS A 113 21.36 9.12 15.86
N THR A 114 21.40 10.42 15.56
CA THR A 114 21.23 11.49 16.52
C THR A 114 19.96 12.24 16.18
N LEU A 115 18.96 12.13 17.05
CA LEU A 115 17.68 12.81 16.89
C LEU A 115 17.71 14.15 17.64
N GLY A 116 17.33 15.23 16.94
CA GLY A 116 17.28 16.57 17.52
C GLY A 116 16.03 17.32 17.06
N TYR A 117 15.54 18.22 17.91
CA TYR A 117 14.41 19.10 17.60
C TYR A 117 14.86 20.57 17.68
N PRO A 118 15.29 21.17 16.55
CA PRO A 118 15.85 22.52 16.53
C PRO A 118 14.97 23.61 17.16
N PRO A 119 13.63 23.60 17.00
CA PRO A 119 12.78 24.61 17.63
C PRO A 119 12.87 24.63 19.17
N ALA A 120 12.97 23.46 19.82
CA ALA A 120 13.14 23.39 21.28
C ALA A 120 14.51 23.90 21.71
N GLN A 121 15.57 23.57 20.96
CA GLN A 121 16.92 24.07 21.23
C GLN A 121 16.99 25.60 21.11
N GLY A 122 16.35 26.18 20.10
CA GLY A 122 16.25 27.63 19.92
C GLY A 122 15.49 28.35 21.05
N GLN A 123 14.67 27.63 21.81
CA GLN A 123 13.94 28.15 22.97
C GLN A 123 14.63 27.84 24.31
N GLY A 124 15.83 27.24 24.29
CA GLY A 124 16.56 26.82 25.48
C GLY A 124 15.88 25.69 26.25
N LEU A 125 15.09 24.85 25.57
CA LEU A 125 14.44 23.69 26.17
C LEU A 125 15.33 22.46 26.06
N HIS A 126 15.39 21.67 27.13
CA HIS A 126 16.14 20.43 27.23
C HIS A 126 15.20 19.22 27.23
N VAL A 127 15.69 18.08 26.74
CA VAL A 127 14.95 16.82 26.83
C VAL A 127 14.87 16.42 28.31
N THR A 128 13.65 16.33 28.84
CA THR A 128 13.41 15.94 30.23
C THR A 128 12.93 14.50 30.36
N SER A 129 12.36 13.94 29.29
CA SER A 129 11.90 12.55 29.25
C SER A 129 11.87 12.01 27.82
N ILE A 130 12.09 10.70 27.68
CA ILE A 130 12.00 9.96 26.43
C ILE A 130 11.15 8.71 26.69
N SER A 131 10.24 8.40 25.78
CA SER A 131 9.48 7.15 25.79
C SER A 131 9.42 6.54 24.39
N TRP A 132 9.19 5.23 24.32
CA TRP A 132 8.94 4.53 23.07
C TRP A 132 7.60 3.78 23.17
N ASN A 133 6.93 3.59 22.04
CA ASN A 133 5.77 2.71 22.01
C ASN A 133 6.21 1.24 22.16
N ALA A 134 5.36 0.39 22.74
CA ALA A 134 5.69 -1.03 22.94
C ALA A 134 6.00 -1.79 21.64
N ALA A 135 5.49 -1.31 20.50
CA ALA A 135 5.81 -1.85 19.17
C ALA A 135 7.23 -1.49 18.68
N GLY A 136 7.91 -0.53 19.31
CA GLY A 136 9.29 -0.14 19.01
C GLY A 136 9.46 0.72 17.74
N SER A 137 8.38 1.25 17.18
CA SER A 137 8.40 1.98 15.92
C SER A 137 8.50 3.50 16.07
N VAL A 138 8.19 4.05 17.25
CA VAL A 138 8.12 5.50 17.47
C VAL A 138 8.78 5.87 18.79
N LEU A 139 9.61 6.93 18.74
CA LEU A 139 10.19 7.61 19.90
C LEU A 139 9.46 8.94 20.15
N ALA A 140 9.11 9.20 21.40
CA ALA A 140 8.56 10.46 21.86
C ALA A 140 9.51 11.12 22.85
N CYS A 141 9.71 12.43 22.72
CA CYS A 141 10.57 13.23 23.58
C CYS A 141 9.76 14.37 24.21
N ALA A 142 9.89 14.56 25.52
CA ALA A 142 9.36 15.71 26.24
C ALA A 142 10.47 16.75 26.44
N TYR A 143 10.14 18.01 26.21
CA TYR A 143 11.06 19.14 26.37
C TYR A 143 10.57 20.06 27.49
N GLY A 144 11.49 20.45 28.38
CA GLY A 144 11.24 21.35 29.52
C GLY A 144 12.40 22.33 29.71
N ARG A 145 12.24 23.25 30.67
CA ARG A 145 13.31 24.18 31.10
C ARG A 145 14.02 23.63 32.32
#